data_AF-A0A3M0L8T9-F1
#
_entry.id   AF-A0A3M0L8T9-F1
#
_cell.length_a   1.000
_cell.length_b   1.000
_cell.length_c   1.000
_cell.angle_alpha   90.00
_cell.angle_beta   90.00
_cell.angle_gamma   90.00
#
_symmetry.space_group_name_H-M   'P 1'
#
loop_
_entity.id
_entity.type
_entity.pdbx_description
1 polymer ?
#
loop_
_entity_poly.entity_id
_entity_poly.type
_entity_poly.pdbx_seq_one_letter_code
_entity_poly.pdbx_strand_id
1 'polypeptide(L)'
;MVANALWGWLEKWKKANWQRRGKPIWAADEWKDIATRVEKLPVKVCHVDAHVPKSRANEEHRNNEQVDQAAKIEVSKIDLDWQHKGELFLAQ
;
A
#
# COMPACT_ATOMS: atom_id res chain seq x y z
N MET A 1 1.88 0.60 -9.24
CA MET A 1 2.76 -0.54 -8.88
C MET A 1 1.97 -1.71 -8.30
N VAL A 2 1.02 -1.49 -7.38
CA VAL A 2 0.24 -2.57 -6.75
C VAL A 2 -0.68 -3.31 -7.72
N ALA A 3 -1.49 -2.61 -8.51
CA ALA A 3 -2.41 -3.24 -9.45
C ALA A 3 -1.70 -4.18 -10.45
N ASN A 4 -0.58 -3.74 -11.04
CA ASN A 4 0.21 -4.58 -11.95
C ASN A 4 0.79 -5.82 -11.27
N ALA A 5 1.20 -5.68 -10.00
CA ALA A 5 1.74 -6.79 -9.24
C ALA A 5 0.67 -7.85 -8.97
N LEU A 6 -0.49 -7.42 -8.45
CA LEU A 6 -1.65 -8.28 -8.18
C LEU A 6 -2.22 -8.91 -9.46
N TRP A 7 -2.24 -8.18 -10.57
CA TRP A 7 -2.82 -8.67 -11.83
C TRP A 7 -1.94 -9.70 -12.56
N GLY A 8 -0.60 -9.58 -12.48
CA GLY A 8 0.24 -10.42 -13.35
C GLY A 8 1.68 -10.68 -12.91
N TRP A 9 2.13 -10.17 -11.75
CA TRP A 9 3.50 -10.41 -11.29
C TRP A 9 3.60 -11.37 -10.12
N LEU A 10 2.57 -11.50 -9.26
CA LEU A 10 2.62 -12.42 -8.10
C LEU A 10 3.04 -13.84 -8.50
N GLU A 11 2.39 -14.41 -9.51
CA GLU A 11 2.74 -15.75 -10.01
C GLU A 11 4.17 -15.84 -10.57
N LYS A 12 4.63 -14.77 -11.24
CA LYS A 12 6.00 -14.72 -11.78
C LYS A 12 7.03 -14.63 -10.66
N TRP A 13 6.77 -13.84 -9.63
CA TRP A 13 7.63 -13.70 -8.46
C TRP A 13 7.65 -14.98 -7.63
N LYS A 14 6.50 -15.61 -7.40
CA LYS A 14 6.40 -16.91 -6.72
C LYS A 14 7.25 -17.98 -7.41
N LYS A 15 7.16 -18.08 -8.74
CA LYS A 15 8.00 -18.99 -9.56
C LYS A 15 9.49 -18.66 -9.51
N ALA A 16 9.84 -17.38 -9.37
CA ALA A 16 11.22 -16.93 -9.22
C ALA A 16 11.71 -16.92 -7.76
N ASN A 17 11.00 -17.60 -6.85
CA ASN A 17 11.28 -17.62 -5.41
C ASN A 17 11.43 -16.21 -4.79
N TRP A 18 10.58 -15.28 -5.22
CA TRP A 18 10.57 -13.88 -4.78
C TRP A 18 11.89 -13.13 -5.04
N GLN A 19 12.64 -13.57 -6.05
CA GLN A 19 13.92 -12.96 -6.43
C GLN A 19 13.89 -12.44 -7.87
N ARG A 20 14.69 -11.40 -8.11
CA ARG A 20 15.02 -10.88 -9.44
C ARG A 20 16.53 -10.74 -9.54
N ARG A 21 17.16 -11.46 -10.48
CA ARG A 21 18.62 -11.48 -10.68
C ARG A 21 19.40 -11.84 -9.38
N GLY A 22 18.90 -12.82 -8.64
CA GLY A 22 19.53 -13.30 -7.39
C GLY A 22 19.35 -12.40 -6.17
N LYS A 23 18.63 -11.28 -6.29
CA LYS A 23 18.28 -10.40 -5.17
C LYS A 23 16.80 -10.54 -4.82
N PRO A 24 16.41 -10.44 -3.54
CA PRO A 24 15.00 -10.35 -3.17
C PRO A 24 14.31 -9.19 -3.91
N ILE A 25 13.05 -9.36 -4.26
CA ILE A 25 12.23 -8.24 -4.71
C ILE A 25 12.04 -7.24 -3.56
N TRP A 26 11.78 -5.97 -3.89
CA TRP A 26 11.46 -4.96 -2.88
C TRP A 26 10.20 -5.36 -2.11
N ALA A 27 10.23 -5.20 -0.77
CA ALA A 27 9.14 -5.59 0.13
C ALA A 27 8.68 -7.05 -0.04
N ALA A 28 9.63 -7.98 -0.19
CA ALA A 28 9.34 -9.38 -0.50
C ALA A 28 8.42 -10.05 0.54
N ASP A 29 8.57 -9.73 1.82
CA ASP A 29 7.79 -10.37 2.87
C ASP A 29 6.35 -9.83 2.92
N GLU A 30 6.17 -8.53 2.69
CA GLU A 30 4.86 -7.91 2.53
C GLU A 30 4.13 -8.48 1.30
N TRP A 31 4.84 -8.67 0.19
CA TRP A 31 4.25 -9.29 -1.01
C TRP A 31 3.86 -10.76 -0.80
N LYS A 32 4.62 -11.53 -0.02
CA LYS A 32 4.25 -12.91 0.34
C LYS A 32 2.99 -12.96 1.22
N ASP A 33 2.87 -12.06 2.19
CA ASP A 33 1.67 -11.95 3.03
C ASP A 33 0.45 -11.57 2.18
N ILE A 34 0.58 -10.55 1.33
CA ILE A 34 -0.47 -10.15 0.39
C ILE A 34 -0.88 -11.33 -0.51
N ALA A 35 0.08 -12.04 -1.11
CA ALA A 35 -0.18 -13.20 -1.95
C ALA A 35 -0.99 -14.29 -1.22
N THR A 36 -0.61 -14.58 0.03
CA THR A 36 -1.30 -15.56 0.88
C THR A 36 -2.76 -15.17 1.17
N ARG A 37 -3.02 -13.87 1.35
CA ARG A 37 -4.37 -13.35 1.61
C ARG A 37 -5.22 -13.35 0.34
N VAL A 38 -4.68 -12.87 -0.79
CA VAL A 38 -5.43 -12.78 -2.05
C VAL A 38 -5.69 -14.14 -2.69
N GLU A 39 -4.85 -15.15 -2.46
CA GLU A 39 -5.10 -16.54 -2.92
C GLU A 39 -6.38 -17.14 -2.30
N LYS A 40 -6.79 -16.67 -1.13
CA LYS A 40 -7.95 -17.19 -0.40
C LYS A 40 -9.25 -16.42 -0.66
N LEU A 41 -9.19 -15.33 -1.43
CA LEU A 41 -10.32 -14.41 -1.62
C LEU A 41 -10.57 -14.14 -3.10
N PRO A 42 -11.83 -14.05 -3.55
CA PRO A 42 -12.12 -13.56 -4.89
C PRO A 42 -11.85 -12.05 -4.95
N VAL A 43 -10.68 -11.66 -5.45
CA VAL A 43 -10.26 -10.24 -5.55
C VAL A 43 -10.49 -9.72 -6.97
N LYS A 44 -11.14 -8.56 -7.08
CA LYS A 44 -11.17 -7.75 -8.30
C LYS A 44 -10.23 -6.57 -8.13
N VAL A 45 -9.41 -6.29 -9.14
CA VAL A 45 -8.43 -5.21 -9.11
C VAL A 45 -8.81 -4.19 -10.17
N CYS A 46 -9.08 -2.96 -9.75
CA CYS A 46 -9.30 -1.82 -10.63
C CYS A 46 -8.32 -0.68 -10.27
N HIS A 47 -8.01 0.16 -11.26
CA HIS A 47 -7.27 1.40 -11.03
C HIS A 47 -8.26 2.56 -11.01
N VAL A 48 -8.29 3.30 -9.90
CA VAL A 48 -9.08 4.52 -9.75
C VAL A 48 -8.16 5.72 -9.97
N ASP A 49 -8.49 6.59 -10.93
CA ASP A 49 -7.73 7.82 -11.14
C ASP A 49 -7.99 8.79 -9.98
N ALA A 50 -6.94 9.19 -9.27
CA ALA A 50 -7.05 10.11 -8.14
C ALA A 50 -7.40 11.55 -8.57
N HIS A 51 -7.08 11.94 -9.82
CA HIS A 51 -7.17 13.33 -10.28
C HIS A 51 -8.51 13.68 -10.94
N VAL A 52 -9.58 12.96 -10.59
CA VAL A 52 -10.92 13.26 -11.07
C VAL A 52 -11.48 14.46 -10.30
N PRO A 53 -11.99 15.50 -10.97
CA PRO A 53 -12.68 16.61 -10.30
C PRO A 53 -13.88 16.10 -9.51
N LYS A 54 -14.16 16.69 -8.33
CA LYS A 54 -15.26 16.26 -7.44
C LYS A 54 -16.64 16.23 -8.13
N SER A 55 -16.87 17.10 -9.11
CA SER A 55 -18.09 17.12 -9.91
C SER A 55 -18.29 15.88 -10.79
N ARG A 56 -17.22 15.13 -11.06
CA ARG A 56 -17.21 13.87 -11.83
C ARG A 56 -16.85 12.65 -10.98
N ALA A 57 -16.71 12.82 -9.66
CA ALA A 57 -16.33 11.74 -8.76
C ALA A 57 -17.45 10.71 -8.61
N ASN A 58 -17.14 9.46 -8.96
CA ASN A 58 -17.98 8.30 -8.69
C ASN A 58 -17.77 7.79 -7.25
N GLU A 59 -18.50 6.75 -6.85
CA GLU A 59 -18.38 6.16 -5.52
C GLU A 59 -16.98 5.59 -5.24
N GLU A 60 -16.37 4.91 -6.22
CA GLU A 60 -15.01 4.36 -6.09
C GLU A 60 -13.97 5.46 -5.82
N HIS A 61 -14.08 6.60 -6.51
CA HIS A 61 -13.22 7.76 -6.28
C HIS A 61 -13.40 8.33 -4.88
N ARG A 62 -14.64 8.47 -4.41
CA ARG A 62 -14.94 8.96 -3.05
C ARG A 62 -14.40 8.02 -1.98
N ASN A 63 -14.56 6.71 -2.16
CA ASN A 63 -14.01 5.71 -1.24
C ASN A 63 -12.48 5.75 -1.21
N ASN A 64 -11.85 5.92 -2.36
CA ASN A 64 -10.40 6.09 -2.44
C ASN A 64 -9.92 7.38 -1.76
N GLU A 65 -10.62 8.51 -1.93
CA GLU A 65 -10.32 9.78 -1.24
C GLU A 65 -10.46 9.63 0.29
N GLN A 66 -11.46 8.91 0.78
CA GLN A 66 -11.61 8.64 2.21
C GLN A 66 -10.45 7.83 2.79
N VAL A 67 -10.03 6.76 2.10
CA VAL A 67 -8.91 5.93 2.57
C VAL A 67 -7.59 6.69 2.49
N ASP A 68 -7.38 7.54 1.48
CA ASP A 68 -6.22 8.43 1.40
C ASP A 68 -6.18 9.44 2.58
N GLN A 69 -7.30 10.05 2.93
CA GLN A 69 -7.40 10.93 4.10
C GLN A 69 -7.11 10.18 5.40
N ALA A 70 -7.68 8.98 5.58
CA ALA A 70 -7.42 8.15 6.74
C ALA A 70 -5.94 7.76 6.86
N ALA A 71 -5.31 7.40 5.75
CA ALA A 71 -3.88 7.08 5.70
C ALA A 71 -3.01 8.28 6.09
N LYS A 72 -3.32 9.49 5.57
CA LYS A 72 -2.63 10.73 5.92
C LYS A 72 -2.73 11.04 7.41
N ILE A 73 -3.91 10.90 8.00
CA ILE A 73 -4.13 11.10 9.43
C ILE A 73 -3.26 10.14 10.24
N GLU A 74 -3.21 8.86 9.85
CA GLU A 74 -2.43 7.87 10.59
C GLU A 74 -0.92 8.14 10.50
N VAL A 75 -0.42 8.53 9.32
CA VAL A 75 0.98 8.94 9.16
C VAL A 75 1.28 10.16 10.04
N SER A 76 0.42 11.18 10.03
CA SER A 76 0.62 12.37 10.87
C SER A 76 0.64 12.03 12.36
N LYS A 77 -0.16 11.06 12.83
CA LYS A 77 -0.09 10.60 14.23
C LYS A 77 1.26 9.97 14.55
N ILE A 78 1.77 9.10 13.67
CA ILE A 78 3.07 8.45 13.84
C ILE A 78 4.19 9.49 13.88
N ASP A 79 4.13 10.48 12.99
CA ASP A 79 5.11 11.57 12.93
C ASP A 79 5.07 12.43 14.21
N LEU A 80 3.88 12.77 14.71
CA LEU A 80 3.72 13.50 15.97
C LEU A 80 4.22 12.70 17.18
N ASP A 81 3.91 11.40 17.25
CA ASP A 81 4.42 10.51 18.30
C ASP A 81 5.95 10.43 18.29
N TRP A 82 6.54 10.44 17.10
CA TRP A 82 7.99 10.47 16.94
C TRP A 82 8.59 11.80 17.40
N GLN A 83 7.97 12.94 17.05
CA GLN A 83 8.40 14.27 17.49
C GLN A 83 8.36 14.40 19.02
N HIS A 84 7.26 13.99 19.66
CA HIS A 84 7.14 14.03 21.13
C HIS A 84 8.20 13.16 21.82
N LYS A 85 8.51 11.97 21.27
CA LYS A 85 9.63 11.17 21.78
C LYS A 85 10.96 11.89 21.64
N GLY A 86 11.20 12.55 20.51
CA GLY A 86 12.41 13.35 20.26
C GLY A 86 12.58 14.52 21.25
N GLU A 87 11.51 15.25 21.55
CA GLU A 87 11.51 16.37 22.50
C GLU A 87 11.82 15.92 23.93
N LEU A 88 11.32 14.75 24.35
CA LEU A 88 11.64 14.15 25.65
C LEU A 88 13.15 13.88 25.82
N PHE A 89 13.87 13.61 24.73
CA PHE A 89 15.32 13.42 24.78
C PHE A 89 16.12 14.73 24.78
N LEU A 90 15.52 15.86 24.40
CA LEU A 90 16.18 17.17 24.32
C LEU A 90 15.95 18.05 25.56
N ALA A 91 15.00 17.69 26.43
CA ALA A 91 14.66 18.43 27.65
C ALA A 91 15.56 18.11 28.87
N GLN A 92 16.80 17.64 28.66
CA GLN A 92 17.79 17.34 29.72
C GLN A 92 18.81 18.47 29.91
#